data_AF-A0A6A4ZQ93-F1
#
_entry.id   AF-A0A6A4ZQ93-F1
#
_cell.length_a   1.000
_cell.length_b   1.000
_cell.length_c   1.000
_cell.angle_alpha   90.00
_cell.angle_beta   90.00
_cell.angle_gamma   90.00
#
_symmetry.space_group_name_H-M   'P 1'
#
loop_
_entity.id
_entity.type
_entity.pdbx_description
1 polymer ?
#
loop_
_entity_poly.entity_id
_entity_poly.type
_entity_poly.pdbx_seq_one_letter_code
_entity_poly.pdbx_strand_id
1 'polypeptide(L)'
;MFSTTGYAPISVRHVQDAVKRRNGSSPMSSTSSPPLNAATNKQRVLVYYIGGITVAEVAAYRLLNQAQDQVEYVVACTAICNTARLLRQLASLQT
;
A
#
# COMPACT_ATOMS: atom_id res chain seq x y z
N MET A 1 -8.04 6.04 -13.26
CA MET A 1 -7.03 7.06 -13.59
C MET A 1 -6.49 7.59 -12.26
N PHE A 2 -5.16 7.67 -12.07
CA PHE A 2 -4.59 8.13 -10.78
C PHE A 2 -4.93 9.62 -10.54
N SER A 3 -5.16 10.00 -9.28
CA SER A 3 -5.51 11.39 -8.91
C SER A 3 -4.37 12.39 -9.12
N THR A 4 -3.18 11.93 -9.49
CA THR A 4 -2.03 12.75 -9.91
C THR A 4 -1.83 12.58 -11.41
N THR A 5 -1.87 13.70 -12.13
CA THR A 5 -1.73 13.88 -13.59
C THR A 5 -0.61 13.05 -14.22
N GLY A 6 -0.87 11.77 -14.50
CA GLY A 6 0.07 10.83 -15.12
C GLY A 6 1.16 10.23 -14.23
N TYR A 7 1.40 10.80 -13.03
CA TYR A 7 2.37 10.25 -12.08
C TYR A 7 1.74 9.16 -11.21
N ALA A 8 2.34 7.96 -11.22
CA ALA A 8 2.02 6.88 -10.29
C ALA A 8 2.97 6.96 -9.09
N PRO A 9 2.47 7.03 -7.83
CA PRO A 9 3.35 7.09 -6.66
C PRO A 9 4.33 5.91 -6.64
N ILE A 10 5.62 6.23 -6.52
CA ILE A 10 6.71 5.23 -6.55
C ILE A 10 6.55 4.17 -5.46
N SER A 11 6.11 4.58 -4.26
CA SER A 11 5.80 3.71 -3.12
C SER A 11 4.74 2.66 -3.47
N VAL A 12 3.65 3.08 -4.11
CA VAL A 12 2.58 2.19 -4.59
C VAL A 12 3.12 1.26 -5.67
N ARG A 13 3.99 1.75 -6.58
CA ARG A 13 4.58 0.94 -7.64
C ARG A 13 5.48 -0.17 -7.10
N HIS A 14 6.29 0.12 -6.09
CA HIS A 14 7.08 -0.89 -5.39
C HIS A 14 6.22 -1.98 -4.78
N VAL A 15 5.09 -1.62 -4.18
CA VAL A 15 4.15 -2.61 -3.62
C VAL A 15 3.54 -3.48 -4.74
N GLN A 16 3.12 -2.88 -5.85
CA GLN A 16 2.61 -3.64 -7.00
C GLN A 16 3.65 -4.63 -7.53
N ASP A 17 4.90 -4.19 -7.69
CA ASP A 17 5.98 -5.04 -8.18
C ASP A 17 6.30 -6.16 -7.18
N ALA A 18 6.29 -5.88 -5.89
CA ALA A 18 6.51 -6.89 -4.84
C ALA A 18 5.40 -7.96 -4.83
N VAL A 19 4.14 -7.55 -4.96
CA VAL A 19 3.01 -8.49 -5.06
C VAL A 19 3.07 -9.29 -6.35
N LYS A 20 3.37 -8.66 -7.48
CA LYS A 20 3.50 -9.35 -8.77
C LYS A 20 4.63 -10.37 -8.75
N ARG A 21 5.78 -10.03 -8.15
CA ARG A 21 6.90 -10.97 -7.98
C ARG A 21 6.49 -12.16 -7.13
N ARG A 22 5.84 -11.94 -5.98
CA ARG A 22 5.33 -13.03 -5.13
C ARG A 22 4.39 -13.96 -5.88
N ASN A 23 3.50 -13.42 -6.71
CA ASN A 23 2.54 -14.22 -7.48
C ASN A 23 3.20 -14.92 -8.69
N GLY A 24 4.31 -14.41 -9.20
CA GLY A 24 5.09 -15.02 -10.29
C GLY A 24 6.13 -16.05 -9.84
N SER A 25 6.49 -16.08 -8.54
CA SER A 25 7.48 -17.00 -7.97
C SER A 25 6.89 -17.83 -6.84
N SER A 26 6.27 -18.97 -7.15
CA SER A 26 6.16 -20.09 -6.20
C SER A 26 7.55 -20.74 -6.08
N PRO A 27 8.09 -21.15 -4.90
CA PRO A 27 7.44 -21.42 -3.61
C PRO A 27 8.14 -20.81 -2.37
N MET A 28 7.39 -20.50 -1.30
CA MET A 28 7.73 -20.95 0.07
C MET A 28 6.53 -20.70 0.99
N SER A 29 5.88 -21.79 1.43
CA SER A 29 4.88 -21.76 2.48
C SER A 29 5.56 -21.50 3.83
N SER A 30 5.44 -20.29 4.38
CA SER A 30 5.56 -20.12 5.82
C SER A 30 4.17 -20.38 6.42
N THR A 31 3.98 -21.61 6.87
CA THR A 31 2.83 -22.08 7.63
C THR A 31 2.56 -21.18 8.83
N SER A 32 1.40 -20.55 8.84
CA SER A 32 0.65 -20.25 10.05
C SER A 32 -0.84 -20.38 9.71
N SER A 33 -1.36 -21.61 9.77
CA SER A 33 -2.80 -21.86 9.81
C SER A 33 -3.34 -21.44 11.19
N PRO A 34 -4.55 -20.86 11.23
CA PRO A 34 -5.69 -21.66 11.67
C PRO A 34 -6.75 -21.78 10.57
N PRO A 35 -7.62 -22.81 10.63
CA PRO A 35 -8.66 -22.99 9.64
C PRO A 35 -9.82 -22.04 9.94
N LEU A 36 -10.49 -21.50 8.92
CA LEU A 36 -11.94 -21.56 8.74
C LEU A 36 -12.38 -20.71 7.53
N ASN A 37 -13.32 -21.28 6.78
CA ASN A 37 -14.20 -20.69 5.77
C ASN A 37 -13.61 -20.38 4.39
N ALA A 38 -13.92 -21.30 3.46
CA ALA A 38 -13.83 -21.15 2.01
C ALA A 38 -14.87 -20.15 1.46
N ALA A 39 -14.84 -18.91 1.95
CA ALA A 39 -15.37 -17.77 1.23
C ALA A 39 -14.18 -17.10 0.54
N THR A 40 -14.07 -17.25 -0.78
CA THR A 40 -13.21 -16.49 -1.72
C THR A 40 -12.20 -15.55 -1.04
N ASN A 41 -11.14 -16.11 -0.44
CA ASN A 41 -10.21 -15.34 0.38
C ASN A 41 -9.28 -14.54 -0.54
N LYS A 42 -9.59 -13.26 -0.73
CA LYS A 42 -8.69 -12.31 -1.40
C LYS A 42 -7.37 -12.25 -0.64
N GLN A 43 -6.24 -12.22 -1.35
CA GLN A 43 -4.93 -12.08 -0.73
C GLN A 43 -4.82 -10.69 -0.08
N ARG A 44 -4.75 -10.64 1.25
CA ARG A 44 -4.62 -9.38 1.99
C ARG A 44 -3.15 -8.94 2.09
N VAL A 45 -2.88 -7.69 1.76
CA VAL A 45 -1.55 -7.08 1.83
C VAL A 45 -1.62 -5.86 2.73
N LEU A 46 -0.98 -5.92 3.90
CA LEU A 46 -0.81 -4.78 4.80
C LEU A 46 0.42 -3.96 4.37
N VAL A 47 0.21 -2.68 4.03
CA VAL A 47 1.28 -1.73 3.73
C VAL A 47 1.38 -0.73 4.87
N TYR A 48 2.54 -0.66 5.51
CA TYR A 48 2.78 0.25 6.63
C TYR A 48 3.74 1.39 6.24
N TYR A 49 3.26 2.63 6.25
CA TYR A 49 4.04 3.82 5.91
C TYR A 49 4.66 4.47 7.16
N ILE A 50 6.00 4.53 7.17
CA ILE A 50 6.80 5.24 8.18
C ILE A 50 7.11 6.65 7.65
N GLY A 51 6.91 7.67 8.49
CA GLY A 51 7.10 9.09 8.08
C GLY A 51 5.87 9.72 7.43
N GLY A 52 4.82 8.93 7.22
CA GLY A 52 3.51 9.37 6.78
C GLY A 52 3.17 8.99 5.35
N ILE A 53 1.89 9.10 5.01
CA ILE A 53 1.35 8.80 3.68
C ILE A 53 0.56 9.98 3.13
N THR A 54 0.65 10.19 1.83
CA THR A 54 -0.12 11.20 1.12
C THR A 54 -1.52 10.71 0.73
N VAL A 55 -2.45 11.65 0.57
CA VAL A 55 -3.82 11.34 0.10
C VAL A 55 -3.80 10.72 -1.31
N ALA A 56 -2.83 11.08 -2.15
CA ALA A 56 -2.68 10.52 -3.49
C ALA A 56 -2.30 9.02 -3.45
N GLU A 57 -1.42 8.62 -2.53
CA GLU A 57 -1.06 7.21 -2.32
C GLU A 57 -2.25 6.41 -1.79
N VAL A 58 -3.00 6.95 -0.82
CA VAL A 58 -4.23 6.30 -0.33
C VAL A 58 -5.25 6.14 -1.47
N ALA A 59 -5.43 7.16 -2.30
CA ALA A 59 -6.33 7.10 -3.47
C ALA A 59 -5.87 6.04 -4.49
N ALA A 60 -4.56 5.89 -4.68
CA ALA A 60 -4.00 4.87 -5.55
C ALA A 60 -4.34 3.45 -5.07
N TYR A 61 -4.23 3.15 -3.76
CA TYR A 61 -4.65 1.85 -3.22
C TYR A 61 -6.15 1.62 -3.33
N ARG A 62 -6.98 2.66 -3.16
CA ARG A 62 -8.43 2.55 -3.39
C ARG A 62 -8.75 2.17 -4.82
N LEU A 63 -8.06 2.77 -5.79
CA LEU A 63 -8.18 2.41 -7.20
C LEU A 63 -7.73 0.96 -7.46
N LEU A 64 -6.65 0.52 -6.81
CA LEU A 64 -6.16 -0.86 -6.97
C LEU A 64 -7.10 -1.90 -6.37
N ASN A 65 -7.66 -1.63 -5.20
CA ASN A 65 -8.67 -2.50 -4.57
C ASN A 65 -9.95 -2.62 -5.42
N GLN A 66 -10.27 -1.61 -6.23
CA GLN A 66 -11.38 -1.65 -7.18
C GLN A 66 -11.02 -2.37 -8.49
N ALA A 67 -9.77 -2.26 -8.94
CA ALA A 67 -9.31 -2.82 -10.21
C ALA A 67 -8.93 -4.32 -10.12
N GLN A 68 -8.58 -4.81 -8.93
CA GLN A 68 -8.09 -6.18 -8.72
C GLN A 68 -8.94 -6.91 -7.68
N ASP A 69 -9.60 -7.99 -8.08
CA ASP A 69 -10.37 -8.82 -7.14
C ASP A 69 -9.53 -9.84 -6.38
N GLN A 70 -8.29 -10.08 -6.80
CA GLN A 70 -7.42 -11.10 -6.20
C GLN A 70 -6.66 -10.61 -4.96
N VAL A 71 -6.42 -9.30 -4.85
CA VAL A 71 -5.57 -8.70 -3.81
C VAL A 71 -6.31 -7.54 -3.16
N GLU A 72 -6.33 -7.53 -1.83
CA GLU A 72 -6.89 -6.45 -1.01
C GLU A 72 -5.75 -5.75 -0.26
N TYR A 73 -5.49 -4.49 -0.60
CA TYR A 73 -4.49 -3.66 0.07
C TYR A 73 -5.12 -2.96 1.29
N VAL A 74 -4.55 -3.21 2.46
CA VAL A 74 -4.85 -2.51 3.71
C VAL A 74 -3.69 -1.59 4.03
N VAL A 75 -3.96 -0.30 4.21
CA VAL A 75 -2.92 0.72 4.39
C VAL A 75 -2.95 1.24 5.81
N ALA A 76 -1.80 1.17 6.48
CA ALA A 76 -1.56 1.75 7.78
C ALA A 76 -0.43 2.78 7.66
N CYS A 77 -0.48 3.83 8.47
CA CYS A 77 0.53 4.88 8.44
C CYS A 77 0.72 5.51 9.83
N THR A 78 1.90 6.08 10.02
CA THR A 78 2.23 6.87 11.22
C THR A 78 1.52 8.23 11.24
N ALA A 79 1.31 8.84 10.07
CA ALA A 79 0.56 10.09 9.92
C ALA A 79 0.03 10.23 8.48
N ILE A 80 -1.06 10.97 8.29
CA ILE A 80 -1.48 11.44 6.97
C ILE A 80 -0.86 12.80 6.71
N CYS A 81 -0.04 12.90 5.67
CA CYS A 81 0.74 14.09 5.34
C CYS A 81 0.40 14.65 3.96
N ASN A 82 0.75 15.92 3.77
CA ASN A 82 0.81 16.60 2.49
C ASN A 82 2.08 17.45 2.48
N THR A 83 2.42 18.05 1.34
CA THR A 83 3.65 18.85 1.20
C THR A 83 3.80 19.90 2.31
N ALA A 84 2.74 20.64 2.63
CA ALA A 84 2.80 21.67 3.66
C ALA A 84 2.99 21.11 5.08
N ARG A 85 2.40 19.95 5.42
CA ARG A 85 2.61 19.30 6.73
C ARG A 85 4.02 18.72 6.83
N LEU A 86 4.48 18.06 5.76
CA LEU A 86 5.82 17.47 5.71
C LEU A 86 6.90 18.55 5.84
N LEU A 87 6.81 19.63 5.07
CA LEU A 87 7.78 20.73 5.13
C LEU A 87 7.81 21.40 6.51
N ARG A 88 6.65 21.57 7.16
CA ARG A 88 6.60 22.10 8.53
C ARG A 88 7.26 21.18 9.53
N GLN A 89 7.04 19.86 9.43
CA GLN A 89 7.67 18.87 10.31
C GLN A 89 9.20 18.83 10.12
N LEU A 90 9.67 18.95 8.88
CA LEU A 90 11.10 19.03 8.57
C LEU A 90 11.72 20.33 9.11
N ALA A 91 11.04 21.47 8.94
CA ALA A 91 11.51 22.74 9.47
C ALA A 91 11.58 22.75 11.01
N SER A 92 10.60 22.13 11.69
CA SER A 92 10.63 21.98 13.15
C SER A 92 11.69 21.01 13.66
N LEU A 93 12.26 20.17 12.79
CA LEU A 93 13.31 19.23 13.17
C LEU A 93 14.70 19.90 13.26
N GLN A 94 14.85 21.13 12.78
CA GLN A 94 16.14 21.85 12.69
C GLN A 94 16.46 22.74 13.90
N THR A 95 15.64 22.69 14.95
CA THR A 95 15.85 23.37 16.24
C THR A 95 15.99 22.34 17.34
#